data_AF-A0A9P5AD64-F1
#
_entry.id   AF-A0A9P5AD64-F1
#
_cell.length_a   1.000
_cell.length_b   1.000
_cell.length_c   1.000
_cell.angle_alpha   90.00
_cell.angle_beta   90.00
_cell.angle_gamma   90.00
#
_symmetry.space_group_name_H-M   'P 1'
#
loop_
_entity.id
_entity.type
_entity.pdbx_description
1 polymer ?
#
loop_
_entity_poly.entity_id
_entity_poly.type
_entity_poly.pdbx_seq_one_letter_code
_entity_poly.pdbx_strand_id
1 'polypeptide(L)'
;MKSFLAVVLALPAVFAAPAAQAGKQVTACACANAAGDTNVSGYCQYIAGSIVKLNGHDYCFPAATWSEYMESRFTADFCPGYFKGYPNPVCKTVTVCPTIGDYQDIC
;
A
#
# COMPACT_ATOMS: atom_id res chain seq x y z
N MET A 1 10.50 64.79 -21.26
CA MET A 1 9.26 64.07 -21.61
C MET A 1 9.56 63.28 -22.89
N LYS A 2 9.48 61.97 -23.03
CA LYS A 2 8.65 60.92 -22.44
C LYS A 2 9.50 59.65 -22.35
N SER A 3 9.55 59.03 -21.18
CA SER A 3 10.00 57.65 -21.00
C SER A 3 8.89 56.71 -21.47
N PHE A 4 9.25 55.63 -22.17
CA PHE A 4 8.39 54.44 -22.22
C PHE A 4 9.27 53.20 -22.09
N LEU A 5 9.40 52.74 -20.85
CA LEU A 5 9.84 51.38 -20.52
C LEU A 5 8.77 50.41 -21.03
N ALA A 6 9.16 49.50 -21.91
CA ALA A 6 8.36 48.33 -22.24
C ALA A 6 8.54 47.29 -21.12
N VAL A 7 7.44 46.98 -20.45
CA VAL A 7 7.32 46.01 -19.36
C VAL A 7 7.57 44.61 -19.91
N VAL A 8 8.65 43.98 -19.45
CA VAL A 8 8.87 42.54 -19.61
C VAL A 8 7.88 41.85 -18.68
N LEU A 9 6.80 41.32 -19.25
CA LEU A 9 5.87 40.40 -18.59
C LEU A 9 6.63 39.11 -18.25
N ALA A 10 7.28 39.09 -17.08
CA ALA A 10 7.72 37.86 -16.44
C ALA A 10 6.48 37.12 -15.95
N LEU A 11 5.94 36.22 -16.77
CA LEU A 11 5.02 35.21 -16.25
C LEU A 11 5.82 34.27 -15.36
N PRO A 12 5.55 34.16 -14.06
CA PRO A 12 6.01 33.00 -13.32
C PRO A 12 5.26 31.82 -13.91
N ALA A 13 5.94 31.00 -14.70
CA ALA A 13 5.51 29.65 -14.98
C ALA A 13 5.56 28.91 -13.64
N VAL A 14 4.50 29.06 -12.85
CA VAL A 14 4.24 28.23 -11.69
C VAL A 14 3.90 26.87 -12.28
N PHE A 15 4.93 26.08 -12.56
CA PHE A 15 4.76 24.65 -12.71
C PHE A 15 4.17 24.18 -11.38
N ALA A 16 2.85 24.02 -11.36
CA ALA A 16 2.21 23.16 -10.38
C ALA A 16 2.78 21.76 -10.61
N ALA A 17 3.91 21.47 -9.96
CA ALA A 17 4.34 20.10 -9.82
C ALA A 17 3.14 19.36 -9.22
N PRO A 18 2.71 18.22 -9.80
CA PRO A 18 1.70 17.42 -9.16
C PRO A 18 2.20 17.16 -7.75
N ALA A 19 1.41 17.52 -6.74
CA ALA A 19 1.74 17.24 -5.36
C ALA A 19 1.93 15.73 -5.28
N ALA A 20 3.19 15.28 -5.19
CA ALA A 20 3.49 13.88 -4.97
C ALA A 20 2.74 13.50 -3.70
N GLN A 21 1.69 12.70 -3.83
CA GLN A 21 0.94 12.26 -2.68
C GLN A 21 1.92 11.49 -1.79
N ALA A 22 2.08 11.96 -0.57
CA ALA A 22 3.04 11.40 0.37
C ALA A 22 2.68 9.93 0.66
N GLY A 23 3.70 9.07 0.69
CA GLY A 23 3.54 7.68 1.10
C GLY A 23 2.99 7.58 2.52
N LYS A 24 2.17 6.55 2.75
CA LYS A 24 1.54 6.24 4.04
C LYS A 24 1.99 4.87 4.52
N GLN A 25 2.19 4.72 5.83
CA GLN A 25 2.43 3.41 6.42
C GLN A 25 1.10 2.64 6.59
N VAL A 26 1.10 1.38 6.18
CA VAL A 26 -0.01 0.44 6.36
C VAL A 26 0.52 -0.90 6.86
N THR A 27 -0.37 -1.72 7.42
CA THR A 27 -0.03 -3.06 7.87
C THR A 27 -0.28 -4.07 6.75
N ALA A 28 0.74 -4.86 6.43
CA ALA A 28 0.65 -6.02 5.56
C ALA A 28 0.74 -7.29 6.41
N CYS A 29 -0.18 -8.25 6.23
CA CYS A 29 -0.24 -9.47 7.03
C CYS A 29 -0.25 -10.73 6.18
N ALA A 30 0.16 -11.83 6.79
CA ALA A 30 0.11 -13.16 6.22
C ALA A 30 -0.10 -14.22 7.30
N CYS A 31 -0.41 -15.44 6.88
CA CYS A 31 -0.36 -16.60 7.76
C CYS A 31 0.97 -17.34 7.56
N ALA A 32 1.69 -17.63 8.63
CA ALA A 32 3.00 -18.25 8.64
C ALA A 32 2.99 -19.67 9.19
N ASN A 33 3.86 -20.52 8.65
CA ASN A 33 4.14 -21.85 9.17
C ASN A 33 5.29 -21.81 10.21
N ALA A 34 5.66 -22.96 10.76
CA ALA A 34 6.76 -23.07 11.73
C ALA A 34 8.16 -22.81 11.13
N ALA A 35 8.31 -22.93 9.81
CA ALA A 35 9.56 -22.63 9.09
C ALA A 35 9.71 -21.13 8.77
N GLY A 36 8.66 -20.32 8.99
CA GLY A 36 8.64 -18.90 8.65
C GLY A 36 8.12 -18.59 7.25
N ASP A 37 7.73 -19.59 6.45
CA ASP A 37 7.08 -19.35 5.16
C ASP A 37 5.68 -18.80 5.38
N THR A 38 5.27 -17.91 4.49
CA THR A 38 3.96 -17.24 4.56
C THR A 38 3.03 -17.70 3.44
N ASN A 39 1.73 -17.55 3.68
CA ASN A 39 0.68 -17.78 2.71
C ASN A 39 -0.42 -16.72 2.83
N VAL A 40 -0.78 -16.18 1.68
CA VAL A 40 -1.86 -15.19 1.49
C VAL A 40 -2.74 -15.53 0.28
N SER A 41 -2.52 -16.71 -0.32
CA SER A 41 -2.98 -17.06 -1.65
C SER A 41 -4.50 -17.02 -1.78
N GLY A 42 -4.99 -16.27 -2.77
CA GLY A 42 -6.40 -16.15 -3.13
C GLY A 42 -7.24 -15.30 -2.19
N TYR A 43 -6.93 -15.27 -0.90
CA TYR A 43 -7.69 -14.48 0.08
C TYR A 43 -7.37 -12.99 0.01
N CYS A 44 -6.11 -12.65 -0.28
CA CYS A 44 -5.70 -11.25 -0.30
C CYS A 44 -6.51 -10.41 -1.30
N GLN A 45 -6.70 -10.92 -2.51
CA GLN A 45 -7.48 -10.24 -3.54
C GLN A 45 -8.99 -10.23 -3.22
N TYR A 46 -9.48 -11.24 -2.50
CA TYR A 46 -10.89 -11.31 -2.08
C TYR A 46 -11.28 -10.14 -1.16
N ILE A 47 -10.36 -9.70 -0.29
CA ILE A 47 -10.58 -8.57 0.63
C ILE A 47 -10.08 -7.22 0.05
N ALA A 48 -9.86 -7.15 -1.26
CA ALA A 48 -9.30 -6.00 -1.97
C ALA A 48 -7.90 -5.56 -1.50
N GLY A 49 -7.12 -6.53 -1.03
CA GLY A 49 -5.69 -6.40 -0.82
C GLY A 49 -4.88 -6.74 -2.08
N SER A 50 -3.58 -6.46 -2.01
CA SER A 50 -2.59 -6.92 -3.00
C SER A 50 -1.40 -7.56 -2.28
N ILE A 51 -0.64 -8.35 -3.03
CA ILE A 51 0.47 -9.13 -2.51
C ILE A 51 1.77 -8.35 -2.71
N VAL A 52 2.52 -8.17 -1.62
CA VAL A 52 3.89 -7.67 -1.63
C VAL A 52 4.85 -8.75 -1.16
N LYS A 53 6.02 -8.85 -1.78
CA LYS A 53 7.07 -9.79 -1.38
C LYS A 53 8.06 -9.09 -0.45
N LEU A 54 8.07 -9.47 0.83
CA LEU A 54 8.97 -8.96 1.86
C LEU A 54 9.92 -10.06 2.31
N ASN A 55 11.23 -9.85 2.15
CA ASN A 55 12.26 -10.83 2.52
C ASN A 55 12.02 -12.24 1.92
N GLY A 56 11.51 -12.31 0.68
CA GLY A 56 11.22 -13.58 0.00
C GLY A 56 9.84 -14.17 0.31
N HIS A 57 9.10 -13.60 1.25
CA HIS A 57 7.80 -14.09 1.72
C HIS A 57 6.67 -13.16 1.27
N ASP A 58 5.51 -13.72 0.98
CA ASP A 58 4.37 -12.98 0.47
C ASP A 58 3.49 -12.45 1.62
N TYR A 59 3.13 -11.18 1.57
CA TYR A 59 2.27 -10.49 2.52
C TYR A 59 1.14 -9.77 1.81
N CYS A 60 -0.03 -9.72 2.45
CA CYS A 60 -1.20 -9.02 1.94
C CYS A 60 -1.28 -7.64 2.56
N PHE A 61 -1.28 -6.59 1.74
CA PHE A 61 -1.50 -5.21 2.18
C PHE A 61 -2.82 -4.67 1.59
N PRO A 62 -3.46 -3.68 2.21
CA PRO A 62 -4.69 -3.08 1.66
C PRO A 62 -4.37 -2.35 0.36
N ALA A 63 -4.85 -2.83 -0.78
CA ALA A 63 -4.59 -2.20 -2.08
C ALA A 63 -5.66 -1.19 -2.46
N ALA A 64 -6.87 -1.36 -1.95
CA ALA A 64 -7.90 -0.33 -1.97
C ALA A 64 -8.00 0.39 -0.62
N THR A 65 -8.37 1.66 -0.61
CA THR A 65 -8.63 2.43 0.62
C THR A 65 -9.82 1.87 1.42
N TRP A 66 -10.71 1.16 0.75
CA TRP A 66 -11.86 0.44 1.30
C TRP A 66 -11.57 -1.04 1.60
N SER A 67 -10.33 -1.50 1.38
CA SER A 67 -9.90 -2.85 1.77
C SER A 67 -10.13 -3.05 3.27
N GLU A 68 -10.46 -4.29 3.62
CA GLU A 68 -10.61 -4.66 5.03
C GLU A 68 -9.27 -4.54 5.77
N TYR A 69 -9.31 -4.31 7.08
CA TYR A 69 -8.11 -4.22 7.90
C TYR A 69 -7.39 -5.57 7.96
N MET A 70 -6.14 -5.62 7.51
CA MET A 70 -5.39 -6.88 7.40
C MET A 70 -5.30 -7.64 8.72
N GLU A 71 -5.07 -6.93 9.83
CA GLU A 71 -4.97 -7.53 11.17
C GLU A 71 -6.28 -8.14 11.67
N SER A 72 -7.44 -7.68 11.18
CA SER A 72 -8.73 -8.28 11.55
C SER A 72 -9.06 -9.52 10.72
N ARG A 73 -8.33 -9.75 9.62
CA ARG A 73 -8.56 -10.85 8.70
C ARG A 73 -7.50 -11.94 8.78
N PHE A 74 -6.26 -11.60 9.07
CA PHE A 74 -5.18 -12.55 9.36
C PHE A 74 -5.06 -12.72 10.87
N THR A 75 -5.94 -13.53 11.45
CA THR A 75 -6.00 -13.79 12.91
C THR A 75 -5.57 -15.20 13.26
N ALA A 76 -5.34 -15.46 14.56
CA ALA A 76 -4.99 -16.78 15.08
C ALA A 76 -6.11 -17.82 14.89
N ASP A 77 -7.36 -17.38 14.71
CA ASP A 77 -8.48 -18.25 14.41
C ASP A 77 -8.64 -18.48 12.89
N PHE A 78 -8.43 -17.43 12.09
CA PHE A 78 -8.57 -17.51 10.63
C PHE A 78 -7.46 -18.33 9.99
N CYS A 79 -6.20 -18.05 10.36
CA CYS A 79 -5.03 -18.67 9.75
C CYS A 79 -5.06 -20.21 9.72
N PRO A 80 -5.26 -20.92 10.85
CA PRO A 80 -5.33 -22.38 10.83
C PRO A 80 -6.59 -22.93 10.13
N GLY A 81 -7.69 -22.15 10.09
CA GLY A 81 -8.94 -22.55 9.45
C GLY A 81 -8.88 -22.46 7.92
N TYR A 82 -8.29 -21.39 7.39
CA TYR A 82 -8.25 -21.10 5.95
C TYR A 82 -6.97 -21.64 5.28
N PHE A 83 -5.81 -21.49 5.94
CA PHE A 83 -4.51 -21.89 5.40
C PHE A 83 -3.92 -23.05 6.20
N LYS A 84 -4.26 -24.28 5.82
CA LYS A 84 -3.71 -25.49 6.44
C LYS A 84 -2.18 -25.47 6.41
N GLY A 85 -1.56 -25.66 7.58
CA GLY A 85 -0.11 -25.63 7.75
C GLY A 85 0.48 -24.25 8.06
N TYR A 86 -0.33 -23.18 8.01
CA TYR A 86 0.08 -21.81 8.30
C TYR A 86 -0.76 -21.24 9.45
N PRO A 87 -0.59 -21.70 10.70
CA PRO A 87 -1.50 -21.33 11.80
C PRO A 87 -1.25 -19.93 12.36
N ASN A 88 -0.10 -19.31 12.10
CA ASN A 88 0.33 -18.12 12.84
C ASN A 88 0.12 -16.84 12.03
N PRO A 89 -0.70 -15.88 12.47
CA PRO A 89 -0.74 -14.57 11.82
C PRO A 89 0.56 -13.81 12.07
N VAL A 90 1.12 -13.21 11.01
CA VAL A 90 2.30 -12.36 11.08
C VAL A 90 2.05 -11.08 10.27
N CYS A 91 2.40 -9.93 10.83
CA CYS A 91 2.21 -8.64 10.19
C CYS A 91 3.50 -7.82 10.15
N LYS A 92 3.61 -6.97 9.15
CA LYS A 92 4.73 -6.06 8.88
C LYS A 92 4.20 -4.69 8.46
N THR A 93 4.89 -3.64 8.84
CA THR A 93 4.61 -2.30 8.32
C THR A 93 5.24 -2.15 6.94
N VAL A 94 4.47 -1.66 5.98
CA VAL A 94 4.93 -1.29 4.63
C VAL A 94 4.51 0.13 4.32
N THR A 95 5.20 0.77 3.38
CA THR A 95 4.82 2.09 2.88
C THR A 95 4.09 1.93 1.55
N VAL A 96 2.93 2.56 1.43
CA VAL A 96 2.13 2.57 0.20
C VAL A 96 1.93 3.99 -0.29
N CYS A 97 1.88 4.12 -1.60
CA CYS A 97 1.66 5.36 -2.33
C CYS A 97 0.30 5.24 -3.01
N PRO A 98 -0.56 6.27 -2.94
CA PRO A 98 -1.81 6.23 -3.67
C PRO A 98 -1.56 6.17 -5.17
N THR A 99 -2.44 5.45 -5.87
CA THR A 99 -2.45 5.32 -7.32
C THR A 99 -3.73 5.98 -7.86
N ILE A 100 -4.29 5.48 -8.97
CA ILE A 100 -5.48 6.07 -9.59
C ILE A 100 -6.72 5.68 -8.78
N GLY A 101 -7.51 6.67 -8.37
CA GLY A 101 -8.76 6.47 -7.64
C GLY A 101 -8.54 6.09 -6.18
N ASP A 102 -9.33 5.14 -5.69
CA ASP A 102 -9.28 4.64 -4.30
C ASP A 102 -8.24 3.52 -4.10
N TYR A 103 -7.20 3.48 -4.92
CA TYR A 103 -6.18 2.44 -4.89
C TYR A 103 -4.83 2.97 -4.41
N GLN A 104 -4.00 2.05 -3.94
CA GLN A 104 -2.65 2.28 -3.48
C GLN A 104 -1.76 1.07 -3.77
N ASP A 105 -0.48 1.31 -3.95
CA ASP A 105 0.53 0.26 -4.19
C ASP A 105 1.78 0.56 -3.37
N ILE A 106 2.71 -0.38 -3.30
CA ILE A 106 3.96 -0.23 -2.56
C ILE A 106 4.78 0.94 -3.13
N CYS A 107 5.24 1.82 -2.23
CA CYS A 107 6.40 2.66 -2.48
C CYS A 107 7.67 1.83 -2.15
#